data_AF-A0A424Y7A7-F1
#
_entry.id   AF-A0A424Y7A7-F1
#
_cell.length_a   1.000
_cell.length_b   1.000
_cell.length_c   1.000
_cell.angle_alpha   90.00
_cell.angle_beta   90.00
_cell.angle_gamma   90.00
#
_symmetry.space_group_name_H-M   'P 1'
#
loop_
_entity.id
_entity.type
_entity.pdbx_description
1 polymer ?
#
loop_
_entity_poly.entity_id
_entity_poly.type
_entity_poly.pdbx_seq_one_letter_code
_entity_poly.pdbx_strand_id
1 'polypeptide(L)'
;MKPAIVKYEGKTTKEKINGRSYKAYALDYCNNELKCLYIKDETGEITGWHDFDEFDVLEDIDNVVNPETLGKAIVRYKGKSIVTKEEWERSCYWYPFLWSEDEKSRGTDLFYGQDYIAIGIGYMLYETLVYHVLTEEGYTYPYDARLFNIISDPDGILNPETGKRVFNFTVFEV
;
A
#
# COMPACT_ATOMS: atom_id res chain seq x y z
N MET A 1 -11.54 7.82 5.23
CA MET A 1 -11.68 6.66 4.33
C MET A 1 -12.40 5.57 5.11
N LYS A 2 -13.58 5.17 4.65
CA LYS A 2 -14.32 4.03 5.21
C LYS A 2 -13.69 2.75 4.67
N PRO A 3 -13.47 1.73 5.51
CA PRO A 3 -13.02 0.44 5.01
C PRO A 3 -14.12 -0.21 4.16
N ALA A 4 -13.72 -1.03 3.21
CA ALA A 4 -14.61 -1.97 2.56
C ALA A 4 -15.05 -3.06 3.56
N ILE A 5 -16.21 -3.64 3.33
CA ILE A 5 -16.68 -4.84 3.99
C ILE A 5 -16.53 -6.00 3.01
N VAL A 6 -15.71 -6.96 3.39
CA VAL A 6 -15.47 -8.18 2.60
C VAL A 6 -15.92 -9.40 3.38
N LYS A 7 -16.28 -10.48 2.69
CA LYS A 7 -16.63 -11.77 3.28
C LYS A 7 -15.61 -12.81 2.85
N TYR A 8 -15.05 -13.55 3.80
CA TYR A 8 -14.04 -14.55 3.51
C TYR A 8 -14.69 -15.87 3.06
N GLU A 9 -14.36 -16.33 1.85
CA GLU A 9 -14.86 -17.57 1.25
C GLU A 9 -13.80 -18.69 1.19
N GLY A 10 -12.56 -18.39 1.59
CA GLY A 10 -11.47 -19.35 1.68
C GLY A 10 -11.61 -20.39 2.81
N LYS A 11 -10.59 -21.23 2.97
CA LYS A 11 -10.55 -22.24 4.04
C LYS A 11 -10.36 -21.57 5.41
N THR A 12 -11.15 -21.96 6.41
CA THR A 12 -10.97 -21.47 7.79
C THR A 12 -9.56 -21.77 8.31
N THR A 13 -8.92 -20.74 8.85
CA THR A 13 -7.64 -20.76 9.54
C THR A 13 -7.80 -20.20 10.95
N LYS A 14 -6.67 -20.08 11.68
CA LYS A 14 -6.66 -19.39 12.98
C LYS A 14 -6.95 -17.89 12.86
N GLU A 15 -6.64 -17.30 11.70
CA GLU A 15 -6.73 -15.85 11.44
C GLU A 15 -8.05 -15.47 10.75
N LYS A 16 -8.58 -16.36 9.90
CA LYS A 16 -9.74 -16.10 9.04
C LYS A 16 -10.77 -17.23 9.13
N ILE A 17 -12.05 -16.88 9.30
CA ILE A 17 -13.15 -17.83 9.42
C ILE A 17 -14.03 -17.75 8.18
N ASN A 18 -14.22 -18.88 7.50
CA ASN A 18 -15.08 -18.96 6.32
C ASN A 18 -16.49 -18.45 6.63
N GLY A 19 -17.06 -17.68 5.71
CA GLY A 19 -18.38 -17.09 5.80
C GLY A 19 -18.43 -15.76 6.60
N ARG A 20 -17.34 -15.36 7.24
CA ARG A 20 -17.30 -14.18 8.12
C ARG A 20 -16.94 -12.90 7.36
N SER A 21 -17.50 -11.78 7.81
CA SER A 21 -17.18 -10.46 7.28
C SER A 21 -16.04 -9.77 8.03
N TYR A 22 -15.20 -9.06 7.28
CA TYR A 22 -14.04 -8.32 7.76
C TYR A 22 -14.06 -6.89 7.21
N LYS A 23 -13.42 -5.99 7.95
CA LYS A 23 -13.11 -4.64 7.44
C LYS A 23 -11.81 -4.72 6.65
N ALA A 24 -11.86 -4.40 5.37
CA ALA A 24 -10.71 -4.31 4.49
C ALA A 24 -10.34 -2.84 4.24
N TYR A 25 -9.05 -2.53 4.31
CA TYR A 25 -8.58 -1.14 4.35
C TYR A 25 -7.83 -0.72 3.10
N ALA A 26 -7.28 -1.69 2.38
CA ALA A 26 -6.48 -1.46 1.19
C ALA A 26 -6.36 -2.75 0.41
N LEU A 27 -6.09 -2.59 -0.88
CA LEU A 27 -5.66 -3.64 -1.78
C LEU A 27 -4.29 -3.27 -2.34
N ASP A 28 -3.38 -4.22 -2.35
CA ASP A 28 -1.97 -4.00 -2.64
C ASP A 28 -1.42 -5.00 -3.67
N TYR A 29 -0.37 -4.58 -4.35
CA TYR A 29 0.32 -5.38 -5.35
C TYR A 29 1.25 -6.38 -4.70
N CYS A 30 1.11 -7.63 -5.14
CA CYS A 30 2.07 -8.67 -4.91
C CYS A 30 2.34 -9.36 -6.26
N ASN A 31 3.61 -9.43 -6.66
CA ASN A 31 4.03 -10.00 -7.93
C ASN A 31 3.32 -9.38 -9.16
N ASN A 32 3.24 -8.05 -9.23
CA ASN A 32 2.59 -7.28 -10.31
C ASN A 32 1.06 -7.42 -10.41
N GLU A 33 0.44 -8.14 -9.48
CA GLU A 33 -1.00 -8.33 -9.43
C GLU A 33 -1.55 -7.70 -8.18
N LEU A 34 -2.65 -6.98 -8.34
CA LEU A 34 -3.37 -6.39 -7.25
C LEU A 34 -4.21 -7.48 -6.56
N LYS A 35 -3.62 -8.17 -5.60
CA LYS A 35 -4.19 -9.39 -5.01
C LYS A 35 -4.00 -9.52 -3.51
N CYS A 36 -3.35 -8.56 -2.85
CA CYS A 36 -3.12 -8.64 -1.41
C CYS A 36 -4.04 -7.68 -0.66
N LEU A 37 -4.89 -8.24 0.20
CA LEU A 37 -5.85 -7.51 1.00
C LEU A 37 -5.30 -7.28 2.41
N TYR A 38 -5.50 -6.06 2.92
CA TYR A 38 -5.29 -5.75 4.33
C TYR A 38 -6.63 -5.76 5.07
N ILE A 39 -6.78 -6.63 6.07
CA ILE A 39 -8.00 -6.76 6.88
C ILE A 39 -7.70 -6.55 8.36
N LYS A 40 -8.71 -6.13 9.12
CA LYS A 40 -8.67 -6.17 10.58
C LYS A 40 -9.20 -7.51 11.06
N ASP A 41 -8.36 -8.27 11.75
CA ASP A 41 -8.68 -9.59 12.26
C ASP A 41 -9.52 -9.55 13.56
N GLU A 42 -9.74 -10.72 14.17
CA GLU A 42 -10.49 -10.88 15.43
C GLU A 42 -9.85 -10.21 16.63
N THR A 43 -8.52 -10.11 16.64
CA THR A 43 -7.76 -9.50 17.73
C THR A 43 -7.80 -7.97 17.64
N GLY A 44 -8.26 -7.45 16.49
CA GLY A 44 -8.23 -6.04 16.18
C GLY A 44 -6.89 -5.60 15.62
N GLU A 45 -6.02 -6.54 15.24
CA GLU A 45 -4.80 -6.25 14.49
C GLU A 45 -5.12 -6.20 13.00
N ILE A 46 -4.44 -5.31 12.27
CA ILE A 46 -4.54 -5.31 10.82
C ILE A 46 -3.45 -6.23 10.27
N THR A 47 -3.87 -7.28 9.59
CA THR A 47 -2.98 -8.24 8.93
C THR A 47 -3.02 -8.01 7.42
N GLY A 48 -1.83 -7.94 6.82
CA GLY A 48 -1.66 -7.90 5.37
C GLY A 48 -1.46 -9.30 4.78
N TRP A 49 -1.35 -9.39 3.46
CA TRP A 49 -1.05 -10.63 2.71
C TRP A 49 -2.16 -11.68 2.68
N HIS A 50 -3.41 -11.25 2.52
CA HIS A 50 -4.48 -12.17 2.19
C HIS A 50 -4.79 -12.13 0.71
N ASP A 51 -4.92 -13.31 0.10
CA ASP A 51 -5.28 -13.42 -1.31
C ASP A 51 -6.69 -12.88 -1.52
N PHE A 52 -6.82 -11.86 -2.37
CA PHE A 52 -8.06 -11.15 -2.64
C PHE A 52 -9.11 -12.08 -3.23
N ASP A 53 -8.70 -13.09 -4.01
CA ASP A 53 -9.60 -14.07 -4.62
C ASP A 53 -10.31 -14.97 -3.58
N GLU A 54 -9.86 -14.95 -2.32
CA GLU A 54 -10.55 -15.63 -1.21
C GLU A 54 -11.70 -14.80 -0.61
N PHE A 55 -12.01 -13.62 -1.15
CA PHE A 55 -12.98 -12.70 -0.57
C PHE A 55 -14.05 -12.23 -1.56
N ASP A 56 -15.30 -12.17 -1.08
CA ASP A 56 -16.38 -11.43 -1.74
C ASP A 56 -16.46 -10.01 -1.20
N VAL A 57 -16.49 -9.01 -2.07
CA VAL A 57 -16.72 -7.61 -1.68
C VAL A 57 -18.22 -7.39 -1.45
N LEU A 58 -18.61 -7.07 -0.21
CA LEU A 58 -19.99 -6.79 0.16
C LEU A 58 -20.31 -5.29 0.09
N GLU A 59 -19.37 -4.44 0.49
CA GLU A 59 -19.50 -2.97 0.47
C GLU A 59 -18.12 -2.35 0.23
N ASP A 60 -17.99 -1.40 -0.69
CA ASP A 60 -16.75 -0.63 -0.90
C ASP A 60 -17.04 0.80 -1.37
N ILE A 61 -17.58 1.61 -0.45
CA ILE A 61 -18.04 2.98 -0.75
C ILE A 61 -16.90 3.88 -1.27
N ASP A 62 -15.70 3.71 -0.71
CA ASP A 62 -14.54 4.55 -1.01
C ASP A 62 -13.61 3.91 -2.06
N ASN A 63 -14.01 2.79 -2.69
CA ASN A 63 -13.23 2.04 -3.69
C ASN A 63 -11.81 1.65 -3.23
N VAL A 64 -11.68 1.24 -1.96
CA VAL A 64 -10.39 0.90 -1.34
C VAL A 64 -9.89 -0.50 -1.71
N VAL A 65 -10.77 -1.36 -2.22
CA VAL A 65 -10.44 -2.74 -2.65
C VAL A 65 -10.89 -3.04 -4.08
N ASN A 66 -11.13 -2.00 -4.90
CA ASN A 66 -11.54 -2.17 -6.28
C ASN A 66 -10.33 -2.16 -7.24
N PRO A 67 -10.01 -3.30 -7.90
CA PRO A 67 -8.88 -3.39 -8.80
C PRO A 67 -8.96 -2.52 -10.06
N GLU A 68 -10.15 -2.26 -10.55
CA GLU A 68 -10.36 -1.50 -11.80
C GLU A 68 -10.17 0.01 -11.61
N THR A 69 -10.13 0.47 -10.36
CA THR A 69 -10.03 1.90 -10.04
C THR A 69 -8.59 2.35 -9.77
N LEU A 70 -7.58 1.51 -10.00
CA LEU A 70 -6.18 1.92 -9.83
C LEU A 70 -5.66 2.61 -11.09
N GLY A 71 -5.59 3.94 -11.02
CA GLY A 71 -4.81 4.74 -11.96
C GLY A 71 -3.31 4.49 -11.79
N LYS A 72 -2.53 4.92 -12.78
CA LYS A 72 -1.06 4.91 -12.71
C LYS A 72 -0.52 6.29 -13.01
N ALA A 73 0.35 6.77 -12.13
CA ALA A 73 1.12 7.98 -12.31
C ALA A 73 2.59 7.61 -12.53
N ILE A 74 3.31 8.45 -13.27
CA ILE A 74 4.76 8.35 -13.43
C ILE A 74 5.41 9.40 -12.56
N VAL A 75 6.31 8.95 -11.69
CA VAL A 75 7.08 9.79 -10.77
C VAL A 75 8.57 9.58 -11.00
N ARG A 76 9.35 10.65 -10.96
CA ARG A 76 10.81 10.59 -11.08
C ARG A 76 11.44 10.78 -9.72
N TYR A 77 12.27 9.84 -9.29
CA TYR A 77 13.01 9.96 -8.05
C TYR A 77 14.08 11.07 -8.16
N LYS A 78 14.05 12.01 -7.22
CA LYS A 78 14.96 13.17 -7.13
C LYS A 78 15.76 13.21 -5.83
N GLY A 79 15.65 12.18 -4.98
CA GLY A 79 16.50 12.06 -3.79
C GLY A 79 17.96 11.81 -4.17
N LYS A 80 18.87 11.83 -3.19
CA LYS A 80 20.28 11.54 -3.48
C LYS A 80 20.42 10.11 -4.01
N SER A 81 21.43 9.91 -4.85
CA SER A 81 21.64 8.80 -5.80
C SER A 81 21.55 7.40 -5.24
N ILE A 82 21.59 7.24 -3.92
CA ILE A 82 21.46 5.99 -3.20
C ILE A 82 20.82 6.37 -1.87
N VAL A 83 19.64 5.81 -1.56
CA VAL A 83 19.20 5.73 -0.17
C VAL A 83 19.97 4.55 0.40
N THR A 84 20.97 4.81 1.24
CA THR A 84 21.65 3.70 1.93
C THR A 84 20.63 2.90 2.74
N LYS A 85 20.86 1.60 2.98
CA LYS A 85 20.00 0.80 3.88
C LYS A 85 19.71 1.54 5.20
N GLU A 86 20.69 2.24 5.77
CA GLU A 86 20.54 3.08 6.96
C GLU A 86 19.63 4.31 6.77
N GLU A 87 19.72 5.01 5.62
CA GLU A 87 18.84 6.13 5.31
C GLU A 87 17.41 5.65 5.01
N TRP A 88 17.27 4.48 4.38
CA TRP A 88 15.99 3.84 4.12
C TRP A 88 15.38 3.40 5.43
N GLU A 89 16.12 2.68 6.27
CA GLU A 89 15.71 2.27 7.61
C GLU A 89 15.36 3.47 8.50
N ARG A 90 16.04 4.62 8.38
CA ARG A 90 15.66 5.87 9.07
C ARG A 90 14.39 6.51 8.53
N SER A 91 14.14 6.43 7.23
CA SER A 91 12.90 6.92 6.61
C SER A 91 11.72 5.98 6.84
N CYS A 92 12.00 4.68 6.93
CA CYS A 92 11.09 3.55 7.15
C CYS A 92 11.15 3.07 8.61
N TYR A 93 11.73 3.85 9.53
CA TYR A 93 11.88 3.53 10.97
C TYR A 93 10.52 3.31 11.67
N TRP A 94 9.44 3.56 10.93
CA TRP A 94 8.05 3.42 11.29
C TRP A 94 7.40 2.08 10.84
N TYR A 95 8.14 1.21 10.14
CA TYR A 95 7.67 -0.08 9.58
C TYR A 95 8.25 -1.40 10.13
N PRO A 96 9.01 -1.46 11.24
CA PRO A 96 9.71 -2.71 11.58
C PRO A 96 8.78 -3.89 11.94
N PHE A 97 7.47 -3.69 12.05
CA PHE A 97 6.51 -4.70 12.48
C PHE A 97 5.80 -5.44 11.35
N LEU A 98 5.77 -4.90 10.12
CA LEU A 98 5.00 -5.48 9.00
C LEU A 98 5.84 -6.26 7.99
N TRP A 99 7.17 -6.19 8.08
CA TRP A 99 8.07 -6.71 7.06
C TRP A 99 9.23 -7.49 7.70
N SER A 100 9.50 -8.69 7.17
CA SER A 100 10.64 -9.52 7.49
C SER A 100 11.97 -8.87 7.06
N GLU A 101 13.10 -9.30 7.65
CA GLU A 101 14.45 -8.82 7.29
C GLU A 101 14.74 -8.90 5.78
N ASP A 102 14.22 -9.93 5.10
CA ASP A 102 14.40 -10.13 3.66
C ASP A 102 13.65 -9.07 2.84
N GLU A 103 12.48 -8.63 3.29
CA GLU A 103 11.69 -7.62 2.57
C GLU A 103 12.24 -6.21 2.76
N LYS A 104 12.93 -5.93 3.88
CA LYS A 104 13.64 -4.66 4.09
C LYS A 104 14.75 -4.42 3.05
N SER A 105 15.32 -5.50 2.49
CA SER A 105 16.35 -5.41 1.45
C SER A 105 15.79 -5.08 0.06
N ARG A 106 14.48 -5.27 -0.16
CA ARG A 106 13.81 -5.03 -1.45
C ARG A 106 13.28 -3.61 -1.62
N GLY A 107 13.08 -2.88 -0.51
CA GLY A 107 12.60 -1.50 -0.54
C GLY A 107 13.63 -0.46 -0.97
N THR A 108 14.89 -0.84 -1.23
CA THR A 108 16.02 0.10 -1.40
C THR A 108 16.35 0.51 -2.84
N ASP A 109 15.59 0.06 -3.84
CA ASP A 109 15.99 0.19 -5.25
C ASP A 109 15.49 1.48 -5.93
N LEU A 110 15.63 2.62 -5.23
CA LEU A 110 15.39 3.94 -5.83
C LEU A 110 16.69 4.55 -6.38
N PHE A 111 16.75 4.76 -7.69
CA PHE A 111 17.88 5.32 -8.41
C PHE A 111 17.58 6.75 -8.88
N TYR A 112 18.51 7.68 -8.63
CA TYR A 112 18.32 9.08 -8.99
C TYR A 112 18.05 9.26 -10.49
N GLY A 113 17.00 10.03 -10.80
CA GLY A 113 16.60 10.32 -12.17
C GLY A 113 15.80 9.21 -12.85
N GLN A 114 15.61 8.05 -12.21
CA GLN A 114 14.77 6.98 -12.72
C GLN A 114 13.28 7.30 -12.53
N ASP A 115 12.48 6.88 -13.50
CA ASP A 115 11.02 6.96 -13.49
C ASP A 115 10.43 5.69 -12.90
N TYR A 116 9.41 5.86 -12.08
CA TYR A 116 8.69 4.79 -11.40
C TYR A 116 7.18 4.97 -11.57
N ILE A 117 6.45 3.86 -11.40
CA ILE A 117 5.00 3.86 -11.39
C ILE A 117 4.53 4.08 -9.96
N ALA A 118 3.84 5.18 -9.71
CA ALA A 118 3.07 5.38 -8.48
C ALA A 118 1.60 5.03 -8.73
N ILE A 119 0.99 4.32 -7.79
CA ILE A 119 -0.39 3.82 -7.90
C ILE A 119 -1.37 4.58 -7.00
N GLY A 120 -0.87 5.55 -6.26
CA GLY A 120 -1.66 6.48 -5.45
C GLY A 120 -0.88 6.99 -4.23
N ILE A 121 -1.62 7.58 -3.30
CA ILE A 121 -1.08 8.23 -2.11
C ILE A 121 -1.47 7.48 -0.84
N GLY A 122 -0.73 7.76 0.21
CA GLY A 122 -1.05 7.38 1.56
C GLY A 122 -0.54 8.40 2.56
N TYR A 123 -0.90 8.21 3.82
CA TYR A 123 -0.30 8.95 4.93
C TYR A 123 0.38 7.95 5.85
N MET A 124 1.62 8.27 6.18
CA MET A 124 2.39 7.64 7.24
C MET A 124 1.99 8.20 8.61
N LEU A 125 2.50 7.58 9.67
CA LEU A 125 2.50 8.18 11.01
C LEU A 125 3.01 9.64 10.94
N TYR A 126 2.42 10.52 11.74
CA TYR A 126 2.67 11.98 11.73
C TYR A 126 2.31 12.69 10.41
N GLU A 127 1.30 12.18 9.69
CA GLU A 127 0.70 12.85 8.53
C GLU A 127 1.68 13.12 7.37
N THR A 128 2.77 12.35 7.29
CA THR A 128 3.70 12.47 6.14
C THR A 128 3.05 11.82 4.92
N LEU A 129 2.87 12.61 3.86
CA LEU A 129 2.36 12.13 2.58
C LEU A 129 3.37 11.19 1.92
N VAL A 130 2.91 10.01 1.53
CA VAL A 130 3.70 9.01 0.78
C VAL A 130 3.06 8.70 -0.56
N TYR A 131 3.91 8.34 -1.52
CA TYR A 131 3.51 7.68 -2.76
C TYR A 131 3.72 6.18 -2.63
N HIS A 132 2.71 5.43 -3.04
CA HIS A 132 2.79 3.98 -3.19
C HIS A 132 3.40 3.68 -4.55
N VAL A 133 4.67 3.28 -4.55
CA VAL A 133 5.47 3.07 -5.77
C VAL A 133 5.66 1.58 -6.02
N LEU A 134 5.39 1.17 -7.26
CA LEU A 134 5.56 -0.20 -7.74
C LEU A 134 7.03 -0.43 -8.13
N THR A 135 7.64 -1.49 -7.59
CA THR A 135 9.02 -1.92 -7.94
C THR A 135 9.03 -2.78 -9.20
N GLU A 136 10.23 -3.07 -9.72
CA GLU A 136 10.40 -3.94 -10.89
C GLU A 136 9.93 -5.39 -10.62
N GLU A 137 10.04 -5.85 -9.38
CA GLU A 137 9.55 -7.15 -8.93
C GLU A 137 8.03 -7.19 -8.76
N GLY A 138 7.36 -6.03 -8.86
CA GLY A 138 5.91 -5.91 -8.79
C GLY A 138 5.34 -5.88 -7.39
N TYR A 139 6.10 -5.36 -6.42
CA TYR A 139 5.60 -5.04 -5.08
C TYR A 139 5.41 -3.53 -4.95
N THR A 140 4.48 -3.12 -4.10
CA THR A 140 4.32 -1.70 -3.77
C THR A 140 5.06 -1.38 -2.48
N TYR A 141 5.77 -0.25 -2.46
CA TYR A 141 6.30 0.33 -1.23
C TYR A 141 5.88 1.80 -1.08
N PRO A 142 5.57 2.23 0.16
CA PRO A 142 5.32 3.63 0.46
C PRO A 142 6.65 4.38 0.57
N TYR A 143 6.82 5.44 -0.21
CA TYR A 143 7.96 6.34 -0.14
C TYR A 143 7.51 7.79 0.07
N ASP A 144 8.29 8.56 0.80
CA ASP A 144 8.02 9.99 1.03
C ASP A 144 7.83 10.73 -0.31
N ALA A 145 6.66 11.35 -0.50
CA ALA A 145 6.30 12.05 -1.73
C ALA A 145 7.31 13.17 -2.09
N ARG A 146 8.01 13.74 -1.09
CA ARG A 146 9.03 14.78 -1.29
C ARG A 146 10.25 14.28 -2.06
N LEU A 147 10.45 12.97 -2.13
CA LEU A 147 11.56 12.35 -2.87
C LEU A 147 11.29 12.27 -4.38
N PHE A 148 10.12 12.69 -4.85
CA PHE A 148 9.72 12.53 -6.24
C PHE A 148 9.32 13.85 -6.91
N ASN A 149 9.44 13.88 -8.24
CA ASN A 149 8.74 14.81 -9.11
C ASN A 149 7.63 14.04 -9.85
N ILE A 150 6.44 14.62 -9.95
CA ILE A 150 5.37 14.05 -10.78
C ILE A 150 5.72 14.36 -12.25
N ILE A 151 5.86 13.32 -13.06
CA ILE A 151 6.12 13.44 -14.50
C ILE A 151 4.81 13.35 -15.28
N SER A 152 3.90 12.45 -14.86
CA SER A 152 2.58 12.28 -15.45
C SER A 152 1.61 11.77 -14.39
N ASP A 153 0.44 12.39 -14.28
CA ASP A 153 -0.65 11.95 -13.40
C ASP A 153 -2.00 12.26 -14.06
N PRO A 154 -2.38 11.52 -15.12
CA PRO A 154 -3.55 11.83 -15.93
C PRO A 154 -4.87 11.70 -15.16
N ASP A 155 -4.89 10.82 -14.16
CA ASP A 155 -6.06 10.50 -13.35
C ASP A 155 -6.09 11.30 -12.03
N GLY A 156 -5.08 12.14 -11.77
CA GLY A 156 -4.96 12.95 -10.56
C GLY A 156 -4.82 12.12 -9.27
N ILE A 157 -4.32 10.88 -9.35
CA ILE A 157 -4.27 9.95 -8.21
C ILE A 157 -3.25 10.37 -7.14
N LEU A 158 -2.31 11.26 -7.47
CA LEU A 158 -1.29 11.75 -6.55
C LEU A 158 -1.63 13.10 -5.90
N ASN A 159 -2.81 13.65 -6.18
CA ASN A 159 -3.25 14.88 -5.54
C ASN A 159 -3.52 14.64 -4.03
N PRO A 160 -2.91 15.38 -3.09
CA PRO A 160 -3.16 15.17 -1.67
C PRO A 160 -4.62 15.40 -1.22
N GLU A 161 -5.33 16.28 -1.92
CA GLU A 161 -6.71 16.67 -1.61
C GLU A 161 -7.74 15.72 -2.24
N THR A 162 -7.49 15.27 -3.46
CA THR A 162 -8.46 14.52 -4.27
C THR A 162 -7.98 13.17 -4.77
N GLY A 163 -6.69 12.87 -4.59
CA GLY A 163 -6.03 11.69 -5.11
C GLY A 163 -6.44 10.42 -4.38
N LYS A 164 -6.14 9.30 -5.01
CA LYS A 164 -6.56 8.00 -4.53
C LYS A 164 -5.70 7.58 -3.35
N ARG A 165 -6.34 7.38 -2.20
CA ARG A 165 -5.71 6.85 -1.00
C ARG A 165 -5.69 5.32 -1.12
N VAL A 166 -4.55 4.78 -1.53
CA VAL A 166 -4.36 3.33 -1.69
C VAL A 166 -4.20 2.67 -0.32
N PHE A 167 -3.56 3.37 0.60
CA PHE A 167 -3.38 2.91 1.97
C PHE A 167 -3.30 4.12 2.90
N ASN A 168 -3.92 4.03 4.09
CA ASN A 168 -3.79 5.09 5.09
C ASN A 168 -3.32 4.52 6.43
N PHE A 169 -2.05 4.74 6.81
CA PHE A 169 -1.51 4.22 8.06
C PHE A 169 -2.10 4.89 9.30
N THR A 170 -2.81 6.01 9.17
CA THR A 170 -3.51 6.60 10.33
C THR A 170 -4.69 5.74 10.81
N VAL A 171 -5.15 4.75 10.03
CA VAL A 171 -6.15 3.79 10.52
C VAL A 171 -5.58 2.76 11.50
N PHE A 172 -4.26 2.75 11.69
CA PHE A 172 -3.53 1.89 12.64
C PHE A 172 -3.27 2.59 13.97
N GLU A 173 -3.57 3.89 14.10
CA GLU A 173 -3.57 4.55 15.41
C GLU A 173 -4.77 4.03 16.21
N VAL A 174 -4.48 3.14 17.16
CA VAL A 174 -5.39 2.68 18.23
C VAL A 174 -4.90 3.26 19.54
#